data_AF-D4XKD0-F1
#
_entry.id   AF-D4XKD0-F1
#
_cell.length_a   1.000
_cell.length_b   1.000
_cell.length_c   1.000
_cell.angle_alpha   90.00
_cell.angle_beta   90.00
_cell.angle_gamma   90.00
#
_symmetry.space_group_name_H-M   'P 1'
#
loop_
_entity.id
_entity.type
_entity.pdbx_description
1 polymer ?
#
loop_
_entity_poly.entity_id
_entity_poly.type
_entity_poly.pdbx_seq_one_letter_code
_entity_poly.pdbx_strand_id
1 'polypeptide(L)'
;MATLHAPIFDIPLYLHQYTNLADERIGAKIIDCSDDFFAEAKRMLSTNAPIFVEDKFDDHGKWMDGWETRRKRHAGHDWCIVKLGVAGKIRGLDIDTTFFTGNYPASASLEACYAPNDELEQVEWIDLLPNSKPAPYF
;
A
#
# COMPACT_ATOMS: atom_id res chain seq x y z
N MET A 1 -10.72 -24.74 7.54
CA MET A 1 -9.79 -23.72 7.04
C MET A 1 -9.79 -22.58 8.04
N ALA A 2 -8.65 -22.33 8.70
CA ALA A 2 -8.53 -21.22 9.65
C ALA A 2 -8.35 -19.90 8.89
N THR A 3 -9.10 -18.88 9.30
CA THR A 3 -8.86 -17.49 8.88
C THR A 3 -8.30 -16.75 10.08
N LEU A 4 -7.10 -16.20 9.93
CA LEU A 4 -6.50 -15.29 10.89
C LEU A 4 -6.91 -13.87 10.52
N HIS A 5 -7.37 -13.13 11.52
CA HIS A 5 -7.66 -11.71 11.38
C HIS A 5 -6.47 -10.92 11.91
N ALA A 6 -6.14 -9.82 11.23
CA ALA A 6 -5.14 -8.90 11.73
C ALA A 6 -5.48 -8.46 13.17
N PRO A 7 -4.47 -8.25 14.03
CA PRO A 7 -4.70 -7.59 15.30
C PRO A 7 -5.31 -6.21 15.06
N ILE A 8 -6.05 -5.70 16.05
CA ILE A 8 -6.54 -4.32 15.99
C ILE A 8 -5.33 -3.39 15.95
N PHE A 9 -5.26 -2.58 14.91
CA PHE A 9 -4.30 -1.49 14.79
C PHE A 9 -5.02 -0.18 15.08
N ASP A 10 -4.68 0.43 16.22
CA ASP A 10 -5.21 1.74 16.60
C ASP A 10 -4.34 2.83 15.99
N ILE A 11 -4.92 3.55 15.02
CA ILE A 11 -4.30 4.74 14.46
C ILE A 11 -4.11 5.78 15.60
N PRO A 12 -2.99 6.52 15.66
CA PRO A 12 -2.81 7.57 16.64
C PRO A 12 -3.98 8.57 16.65
N LEU A 13 -4.51 8.90 17.85
CA LEU A 13 -5.72 9.73 18.01
C LEU A 13 -5.66 11.07 17.26
N TYR A 14 -4.49 11.67 17.12
CA TYR A 14 -4.33 12.95 16.40
C TYR A 14 -4.56 12.83 14.89
N LEU A 15 -4.54 11.61 14.33
CA LEU A 15 -4.84 11.33 12.93
C LEU A 15 -6.32 11.04 12.68
N HIS A 16 -7.11 10.70 13.69
CA HIS A 16 -8.54 10.38 13.55
C HIS A 16 -9.39 11.53 12.98
N GLN A 17 -8.89 12.77 13.07
CA GLN A 17 -9.54 13.96 12.50
C GLN A 17 -9.35 14.10 10.98
N TYR A 18 -8.44 13.33 10.38
CA TYR A 18 -8.14 13.40 8.95
C TYR A 18 -8.85 12.29 8.19
N THR A 19 -9.22 12.60 6.95
CA THR A 19 -9.75 11.62 6.00
C THR A 19 -8.64 10.75 5.46
N ASN A 20 -8.85 9.43 5.38
CA ASN A 20 -7.99 8.56 4.58
C ASN A 20 -8.17 8.90 3.09
N LEU A 21 -7.19 9.58 2.50
CA LEU A 21 -7.21 9.97 1.09
C LEU A 21 -7.04 8.79 0.11
N ALA A 22 -6.52 7.66 0.61
CA ALA A 22 -6.34 6.41 -0.13
C ALA A 22 -7.53 5.45 0.01
N ASP A 23 -8.65 5.89 0.59
CA ASP A 23 -9.85 5.08 0.76
C ASP A 23 -10.60 4.92 -0.58
N GLU A 24 -10.79 3.67 -1.01
CA GLU A 24 -11.47 3.35 -2.28
C GLU A 24 -12.92 3.88 -2.33
N ARG A 25 -13.58 4.04 -1.17
CA ARG A 25 -14.96 4.54 -1.07
C ARG A 25 -15.11 6.00 -1.48
N ILE A 26 -14.02 6.78 -1.43
CA ILE A 26 -13.98 8.15 -1.94
C ILE A 26 -13.33 8.25 -3.33
N GLY A 27 -13.13 7.10 -4.00
CA GLY A 27 -12.64 7.04 -5.37
C GLY A 27 -11.13 6.88 -5.51
N ALA A 28 -10.41 6.58 -4.43
CA ALA A 28 -8.99 6.24 -4.53
C ALA A 28 -8.81 4.95 -5.34
N LYS A 29 -7.74 4.89 -6.14
CA LYS A 29 -7.46 3.71 -6.97
C LYS A 29 -5.97 3.60 -7.30
N ILE A 30 -5.53 2.37 -7.54
CA ILE A 30 -4.26 2.12 -8.21
C ILE A 30 -4.42 2.49 -9.68
N ILE A 31 -3.50 3.29 -10.20
CA ILE A 31 -3.48 3.66 -11.62
C ILE A 31 -2.35 2.98 -12.39
N ASP A 32 -1.26 2.61 -11.71
CA ASP A 32 -0.17 1.83 -12.30
C ASP A 32 0.68 1.18 -11.21
N CYS A 33 1.41 0.12 -11.54
CA CYS A 33 2.40 -0.51 -10.66
C CYS A 33 3.45 -1.28 -11.47
N SER A 34 4.63 -1.47 -10.89
CA SER A 34 5.73 -2.15 -11.58
C SER A 34 5.51 -3.66 -11.76
N ASP A 35 4.78 -4.29 -10.84
CA ASP A 35 4.48 -5.72 -10.80
C ASP A 35 3.35 -5.97 -9.79
N ASP A 36 2.45 -6.92 -10.05
CA ASP A 36 1.38 -7.33 -9.12
C ASP A 36 1.08 -8.83 -9.23
N PHE A 37 2.12 -9.61 -9.59
CA PHE A 37 2.00 -11.00 -9.98
C PHE A 37 1.44 -11.92 -8.88
N PHE A 38 1.94 -11.82 -7.64
CA PHE A 38 1.52 -12.72 -6.56
C PHE A 38 0.25 -12.24 -5.86
N ALA A 39 0.09 -10.92 -5.69
CA ALA A 39 -1.13 -10.34 -5.17
C ALA A 39 -1.35 -8.93 -5.72
N GLU A 40 -2.58 -8.63 -6.13
CA GLU A 40 -2.94 -7.39 -6.82
C GLU A 40 -2.75 -6.14 -5.95
N ALA A 41 -2.11 -5.11 -6.51
CA ALA A 41 -1.84 -3.85 -5.82
C ALA A 41 -3.09 -3.17 -5.23
N LYS A 42 -4.25 -3.34 -5.89
CA LYS A 42 -5.53 -2.76 -5.44
C LYS A 42 -5.95 -3.19 -4.03
N ARG A 43 -5.47 -4.34 -3.55
CA ARG A 43 -5.80 -4.86 -2.21
C ARG A 43 -5.26 -3.95 -1.10
N MET A 44 -4.20 -3.16 -1.36
CA MET A 44 -3.70 -2.16 -0.41
C MET A 44 -4.72 -1.08 -0.04
N LEU A 45 -5.71 -0.82 -0.89
CA LEU A 45 -6.72 0.22 -0.66
C LEU A 45 -7.98 -0.30 0.05
N SER A 46 -8.02 -1.59 0.38
CA SER A 46 -9.13 -2.19 1.10
C SER A 46 -9.34 -1.50 2.45
N THR A 47 -10.59 -1.17 2.76
CA THR A 47 -10.94 -0.57 4.06
C THR A 47 -11.05 -1.60 5.19
N ASN A 48 -11.01 -2.89 4.85
CA ASN A 48 -11.06 -3.97 5.83
C ASN A 48 -9.65 -4.28 6.31
N ALA A 49 -9.52 -4.64 7.58
CA ALA A 49 -8.26 -5.16 8.12
C ALA A 49 -7.85 -6.42 7.34
N PRO A 50 -6.54 -6.60 7.06
CA PRO A 50 -6.09 -7.72 6.25
C PRO A 50 -6.41 -9.06 6.93
N ILE A 51 -6.63 -10.09 6.12
CA ILE A 51 -6.85 -11.46 6.60
C ILE A 51 -5.84 -12.43 6.00
N PHE A 52 -5.56 -13.50 6.74
CA PHE A 52 -4.79 -14.64 6.23
C PHE A 52 -5.65 -15.90 6.26
N VAL A 53 -5.83 -16.54 5.12
CA VAL A 53 -6.62 -17.76 5.00
C VAL A 53 -5.68 -18.92 4.72
N GLU A 54 -5.50 -19.84 5.69
CA GLU A 54 -4.41 -20.84 5.70
C GLU A 54 -4.35 -21.75 4.45
N ASP A 55 -5.51 -22.12 3.91
CA ASP A 55 -5.61 -23.05 2.76
C ASP A 55 -6.09 -22.36 1.47
N LYS A 56 -5.98 -21.02 1.38
CA LYS A 56 -6.36 -20.27 0.18
C LYS A 56 -5.16 -20.04 -0.73
N PHE A 57 -5.35 -20.37 -2.00
CA PHE A 57 -4.40 -20.23 -3.10
C PHE A 57 -5.14 -19.69 -4.32
N ASP A 58 -4.41 -18.99 -5.19
CA ASP A 58 -4.84 -18.58 -6.52
C ASP A 58 -3.87 -19.12 -7.58
N ASP A 59 -4.04 -18.69 -8.83
CA ASP A 59 -3.24 -19.17 -9.96
C ASP A 59 -1.75 -18.80 -9.84
N HIS A 60 -1.40 -17.83 -8.98
CA HIS A 60 -0.03 -17.35 -8.80
C HIS A 60 0.60 -17.79 -7.48
N GLY A 61 -0.14 -18.46 -6.60
CA GLY A 61 0.41 -19.11 -5.41
C GLY A 61 -0.46 -18.91 -4.18
N LYS A 62 0.18 -18.59 -3.06
CA LYS A 62 -0.53 -18.34 -1.81
C LYS A 62 -1.34 -17.05 -1.98
N TRP A 63 -2.65 -17.11 -1.74
CA TRP A 63 -3.45 -15.90 -1.78
C TRP A 63 -3.08 -15.00 -0.59
N MET A 64 -2.70 -13.76 -0.88
CA MET A 64 -2.37 -12.74 0.11
C MET A 64 -3.34 -11.56 0.05
N ASP A 65 -3.72 -11.04 1.21
CA ASP A 65 -4.57 -9.86 1.34
C ASP A 65 -3.71 -8.59 1.43
N GLY A 66 -3.12 -8.23 0.29
CA GLY A 66 -2.19 -7.11 0.15
C GLY A 66 -1.59 -7.10 -1.25
N TRP A 67 -0.50 -6.35 -1.43
CA TRP A 67 0.26 -6.31 -2.68
C TRP A 67 1.54 -7.14 -2.56
N GLU A 68 1.77 -8.04 -3.50
CA GLU A 68 2.99 -8.86 -3.52
C GLU A 68 3.56 -8.97 -4.94
N THR A 69 4.84 -8.61 -5.06
CA THR A 69 5.61 -8.66 -6.30
C THR A 69 6.51 -9.88 -6.37
N ARG A 70 6.97 -10.21 -7.57
CA ARG A 70 8.02 -11.19 -7.80
C ARG A 70 9.32 -10.70 -7.19
N ARG A 71 10.09 -11.62 -6.60
CA ARG A 71 11.43 -11.34 -6.08
C ARG A 71 12.31 -10.71 -7.15
N LYS A 72 12.71 -9.46 -6.94
CA LYS A 72 13.64 -8.75 -7.81
C LYS A 72 15.06 -9.31 -7.64
N ARG A 73 15.74 -9.58 -8.75
CA ARG A 73 17.13 -10.09 -8.81
C ARG A 73 18.11 -9.09 -9.45
N HIS A 74 17.68 -7.84 -9.57
CA HIS A 74 18.44 -6.73 -10.12
C HIS A 74 18.24 -5.48 -9.24
N ALA A 75 19.06 -4.45 -9.44
CA ALA A 75 18.95 -3.20 -8.68
C ALA A 75 17.64 -2.46 -9.01
N GLY A 76 17.07 -1.79 -8.02
CA GLY A 76 15.83 -1.02 -8.14
C GLY A 76 14.86 -1.32 -7.01
N HIS A 77 13.66 -0.77 -7.12
CA HIS A 77 12.53 -1.00 -6.21
C HIS A 77 11.29 -1.38 -7.04
N ASP A 78 10.29 -1.95 -6.38
CA ASP A 78 8.94 -2.03 -6.93
C ASP A 78 8.16 -0.80 -6.49
N TRP A 79 7.26 -0.32 -7.35
CA TRP A 79 6.50 0.90 -7.14
C TRP A 79 5.04 0.69 -7.50
N CYS A 80 4.17 1.49 -6.89
CA CYS A 80 2.75 1.54 -7.15
C CYS A 80 2.29 2.99 -7.09
N ILE A 81 1.53 3.43 -8.09
CA ILE A 81 0.98 4.79 -8.15
C ILE A 81 -0.48 4.74 -7.71
N VAL A 82 -0.77 5.46 -6.62
CA VAL A 82 -2.12 5.61 -6.06
C VAL A 82 -2.67 6.97 -6.45
N LYS A 83 -3.78 6.99 -7.20
CA LYS A 83 -4.60 8.20 -7.33
C LYS A 83 -5.47 8.32 -6.09
N LEU A 84 -5.25 9.37 -5.30
CA LEU A 84 -6.08 9.69 -4.14
C LEU A 84 -7.52 10.02 -4.58
N GLY A 85 -8.50 9.71 -3.74
CA GLY A 85 -9.91 9.95 -4.08
C GLY A 85 -10.26 11.43 -4.20
N VAL A 86 -9.57 12.28 -3.44
CA VAL A 86 -9.67 13.74 -3.52
C VAL A 86 -8.30 14.39 -3.32
N ALA A 87 -8.11 15.59 -3.88
CA ALA A 87 -6.92 16.38 -3.60
C ALA A 87 -6.86 16.79 -2.12
N GLY A 88 -5.66 16.72 -1.52
CA GLY A 88 -5.49 17.01 -0.10
C GLY A 88 -4.02 17.13 0.30
N LYS A 89 -3.80 17.38 1.60
CA LYS A 89 -2.47 17.38 2.20
C LYS A 89 -2.30 16.10 3.01
N ILE A 90 -1.21 15.37 2.76
CA ILE A 90 -0.87 14.17 3.50
C ILE A 90 -0.37 14.58 4.90
N ARG A 91 -1.00 14.04 5.94
CA ARG A 91 -0.69 14.33 7.36
C ARG A 91 -0.16 13.13 8.12
N GLY A 92 -0.34 11.94 7.57
CA GLY A 92 0.13 10.66 8.07
C GLY A 92 0.14 9.65 6.94
N LEU A 93 0.89 8.58 7.13
CA LEU A 93 1.02 7.45 6.21
C LEU A 93 0.99 6.18 7.07
N ASP A 94 0.23 5.20 6.63
CA ASP A 94 0.20 3.86 7.20
C ASP A 94 0.67 2.89 6.10
N ILE A 95 1.67 2.06 6.43
CA ILE A 95 2.16 0.98 5.57
C ILE A 95 2.03 -0.32 6.37
N ASP A 96 0.87 -0.97 6.23
CA ASP A 96 0.60 -2.25 6.88
C ASP A 96 1.29 -3.41 6.13
N THR A 97 2.10 -4.17 6.87
CA THR A 97 2.81 -5.37 6.38
C THR A 97 2.31 -6.65 7.06
N THR A 98 1.14 -6.59 7.68
CA THR A 98 0.53 -7.71 8.40
C THR A 98 0.44 -8.95 7.50
N PHE A 99 0.79 -10.11 8.07
CA PHE A 99 0.91 -11.41 7.40
C PHE A 99 2.02 -11.59 6.36
N PHE A 100 2.76 -10.53 6.00
CA PHE A 100 4.01 -10.65 5.24
C PHE A 100 5.19 -10.87 6.18
N THR A 101 5.34 -12.06 6.78
CA THR A 101 6.27 -12.29 7.91
C THR A 101 7.73 -12.57 7.52
N GLY A 102 8.02 -12.78 6.23
CA GLY A 102 9.38 -13.02 5.73
C GLY A 102 9.67 -12.40 4.37
N ASN A 103 8.67 -11.75 3.77
CA ASN A 103 8.68 -11.14 2.44
C ASN A 103 8.19 -9.68 2.46
N TYR A 104 8.01 -9.07 3.64
CA TYR A 104 7.76 -7.64 3.74
C TYR A 104 8.92 -6.83 3.13
N PRO A 105 8.65 -5.62 2.60
CA PRO A 105 9.70 -4.79 2.01
C PRO A 105 10.77 -4.44 3.04
N ALA A 106 12.03 -4.52 2.64
CA ALA A 106 13.16 -4.16 3.50
C ALA A 106 13.18 -2.66 3.86
N SER A 107 12.64 -1.83 2.97
CA SER A 107 12.50 -0.39 3.13
C SER A 107 11.36 0.13 2.24
N ALA A 108 10.81 1.31 2.56
CA ALA A 108 9.82 2.00 1.76
C ALA A 108 10.13 3.49 1.67
N SER A 109 9.72 4.12 0.58
CA SER A 109 9.71 5.57 0.38
C SER A 109 8.33 6.00 -0.12
N LEU A 110 8.01 7.28 0.04
CA LEU A 110 6.79 7.87 -0.49
C LEU A 110 7.13 9.17 -1.20
N GLU A 111 6.68 9.27 -2.44
CA GLU A 111 6.63 10.50 -3.21
C GLU A 111 5.17 10.90 -3.45
N ALA A 112 4.91 12.20 -3.61
CA ALA A 112 3.60 12.70 -3.99
C ALA A 112 3.72 13.84 -4.99
N CYS A 113 2.72 13.97 -5.85
CA CYS A 113 2.58 15.07 -6.79
C CYS A 113 1.15 15.60 -6.79
N TYR A 114 0.95 16.80 -7.34
CA TYR A 114 -0.37 17.35 -7.63
C TYR A 114 -0.57 17.39 -9.14
N ALA A 115 -1.40 16.48 -9.66
CA ALA A 115 -1.70 16.34 -11.08
C ALA A 115 -3.20 16.55 -11.35
N PRO A 116 -3.70 17.80 -11.38
CA PRO A 116 -5.15 18.06 -11.52
C PRO A 116 -5.74 17.60 -12.86
N ASN A 117 -4.90 17.42 -13.89
CA ASN A 117 -5.30 16.98 -15.23
C ASN A 117 -4.88 15.52 -15.52
N ASP A 118 -4.42 14.77 -14.51
CA ASP A 118 -3.89 13.40 -14.67
C ASP A 118 -2.63 13.26 -15.57
N GLU A 119 -1.92 14.36 -15.84
CA GLU A 119 -0.70 14.39 -16.68
C GLU A 119 0.58 14.11 -15.87
N LEU A 120 0.87 12.85 -15.55
CA LEU A 120 1.99 12.46 -14.67
C LEU A 120 3.40 12.66 -15.24
N GLU A 121 3.54 12.84 -16.55
CA GLU A 121 4.85 13.01 -17.20
C GLU A 121 5.47 14.39 -16.96
N GLN A 122 4.63 15.37 -16.62
CA GLN A 122 5.02 16.79 -16.47
C GLN A 122 5.00 17.26 -15.02
N VAL A 123 4.61 16.40 -14.08
CA VAL A 123 4.54 16.77 -12.67
C VAL A 123 5.86 16.53 -11.96
N GLU A 124 6.15 17.42 -11.03
CA GLU A 124 7.22 17.23 -10.07
C GLU A 124 6.72 16.33 -8.93
N TRP A 125 7.42 15.23 -8.71
CA TRP A 125 7.24 14.34 -7.57
C TRP A 125 8.08 14.84 -6.40
N ILE A 126 7.46 14.97 -5.24
CA ILE A 126 8.06 15.48 -4.01
C ILE A 126 8.23 14.32 -3.04
N ASP A 127 9.45 14.11 -2.55
CA ASP A 127 9.74 13.17 -1.47
C ASP A 127 9.00 13.57 -0.19
N LEU A 128 8.05 12.74 0.24
CA LEU A 128 7.36 12.89 1.52
C LEU A 128 7.95 11.99 2.62
N LEU A 129 8.46 10.83 2.22
CA LEU A 129 9.17 9.90 3.09
C LEU A 129 10.42 9.39 2.35
N PRO A 130 11.64 9.71 2.81
CA PRO A 130 12.83 9.13 2.22
C PRO A 130 12.87 7.62 2.48
N ASN A 131 13.58 6.89 1.62
CA ASN A 131 13.70 5.44 1.74
C ASN A 131 14.21 5.04 3.13
N SER A 132 13.34 4.43 3.91
CA SER A 132 13.58 4.10 5.31
C SER A 132 13.00 2.73 5.62
N LYS A 133 13.55 2.05 6.63
CA LYS A 133 13.00 0.77 7.09
C LYS A 133 11.63 1.06 7.71
N PRO A 134 10.57 0.30 7.35
CA PRO A 134 9.34 0.30 8.12
C PRO A 134 9.71 0.02 9.59
N ALA A 135 9.41 0.95 10.49
CA ALA A 135 9.45 0.61 11.90
C ALA A 135 8.33 -0.41 12.14
N PRO A 136 8.51 -1.33 13.09
CA PRO A 136 7.37 -2.08 13.58
C PRO A 136 6.36 -1.06 14.11
N TYR A 137 5.19 -1.01 13.46
CA TYR A 137 4.06 -0.12 13.79
C TYR A 137 4.33 1.37 13.49
N PHE A 138 4.17 1.77 12.22
CA PHE A 138 4.00 3.18 11.84
C PHE A 138 2.52 3.48 11.63
#